data_AF-A0A8J3KQE6-F1
#
_entry.id   AF-A0A8J3KQE6-F1
#
_cell.length_a   1.000
_cell.length_b   1.000
_cell.length_c   1.000
_cell.angle_alpha   90.00
_cell.angle_beta   90.00
_cell.angle_gamma   90.00
#
_symmetry.space_group_name_H-M   'P 1'
#
loop_
_entity.id
_entity.type
_entity.pdbx_description
1 polymer ?
#
loop_
_entity_poly.entity_id
_entity_poly.type
_entity_poly.pdbx_seq_one_letter_code
_entity_poly.pdbx_strand_id
1 'polypeptide(L)' 'MFWWRRRKSAAGKWIVVVSRVRPLDPNGGGRDELRWPEQRDAEHTTESRDAADSLAGRLTAGDGVQRGQHRVKVLFTGH' A
#
# COMPACT_ATOMS: atom_id res chain seq x y z
N MET A 1 8.24 -9.93 -15.04
CA MET A 1 9.30 -8.93 -15.30
C MET A 1 8.60 -7.58 -15.46
N PHE A 2 8.36 -6.85 -14.38
CA PHE A 2 7.60 -5.59 -14.44
C PHE A 2 8.58 -4.41 -14.51
N TRP A 3 8.76 -3.91 -15.73
CA TRP A 3 9.54 -2.73 -16.06
C TRP A 3 8.78 -1.47 -15.59
N TRP A 4 9.26 -0.81 -14.54
CA TRP A 4 8.76 0.51 -14.16
C TRP A 4 9.61 1.60 -14.80
N ARG A 5 9.04 2.23 -15.83
CA ARG A 5 9.54 3.45 -16.45
C ARG A 5 9.44 4.59 -15.41
N ARG A 6 10.58 5.06 -14.92
CA ARG A 6 10.70 6.32 -14.15
C ARG A 6 10.14 7.46 -15.01
N ARG A 7 8.90 7.90 -14.76
CA ARG A 7 8.43 9.20 -15.25
C ARG A 7 8.65 10.24 -14.14
N LYS A 8 9.55 11.18 -14.42
CA LYS A 8 9.67 12.46 -13.70
C LYS A 8 8.28 13.13 -13.67
N SER A 9 7.68 13.24 -12.49
CA SER A 9 6.73 14.32 -12.18
C SER A 9 7.34 15.10 -11.03
N ALA A 10 7.74 16.34 -11.30
CA ALA A 10 8.32 17.27 -10.32
C ALA A 10 7.24 17.97 -9.47
N ALA A 11 6.18 17.25 -9.10
CA ALA A 11 5.17 17.64 -8.13
C ALA A 11 4.85 16.39 -7.33
N GLY A 12 4.98 16.45 -6.00
CA GLY A 12 4.83 15.28 -5.16
C GLY A 12 3.43 14.66 -5.30
N LYS A 13 3.35 13.33 -5.37
CA LYS A 13 2.08 12.62 -5.53
C LYS A 13 1.75 11.81 -4.28
N TRP A 14 0.47 11.73 -3.97
CA TRP A 14 -0.05 10.84 -2.95
C TRP A 14 -0.39 9.48 -3.57
N ILE A 15 0.02 8.41 -2.90
CA ILE A 15 -0.15 7.04 -3.36
C ILE A 15 -0.85 6.27 -2.24
N VAL A 16 -2.00 5.66 -2.57
CA VAL A 16 -2.72 4.74 -1.69
C VAL A 16 -2.43 3.32 -2.15
N VAL A 17 -1.79 2.54 -1.29
CA VAL A 17 -1.40 1.15 -1.55
C VAL A 17 -2.27 0.22 -0.71
N VAL A 18 -2.87 -0.79 -1.34
CA VAL A 18 -3.52 -1.91 -0.67
C VAL A 18 -2.60 -3.11 -0.77
N SER A 19 -2.17 -3.64 0.37
CA SER A 19 -1.32 -4.82 0.45
C SER A 19 -1.92 -5.89 1.33
N ARG A 20 -1.59 -7.16 1.07
CA ARG A 20 -2.01 -8.27 1.94
C ARG A 20 -1.23 -8.24 3.23
N VAL A 21 -1.94 -8.40 4.34
CA VAL A 21 -1.34 -8.64 5.64
C VAL A 21 -0.72 -10.02 5.61
N ARG A 22 0.59 -10.06 5.84
CA ARG A 22 1.33 -11.31 5.93
C ARG A 22 0.90 -12.02 7.22
N PRO A 23 0.66 -13.35 7.18
CA PRO A 23 0.49 -14.12 8.40
C PRO A 23 1.75 -13.94 9.27
N LEU A 24 1.56 -13.93 10.58
CA LEU A 24 2.68 -14.06 11.51
C LEU A 24 3.38 -15.39 11.21
N ASP A 25 4.72 -15.41 11.22
CA ASP A 25 5.44 -16.67 11.10
C ASP A 25 4.99 -17.57 12.26
N PRO A 26 4.44 -18.77 11.99
CA PRO A 26 3.99 -19.69 13.03
C PRO A 26 5.13 -20.10 13.97
N ASN A 27 6.40 -19.90 13.58
CA ASN A 27 7.58 -20.18 14.39
C ASN A 27 8.06 -18.97 15.21
N GLY A 28 7.27 -17.89 15.30
CA GLY A 28 7.58 -16.74 16.15
C GLY A 28 8.66 -15.78 15.59
N GLY A 29 9.11 -16.00 14.35
CA GLY A 29 9.95 -15.06 13.62
C GLY A 29 9.15 -13.81 13.23
N GLY A 30 9.76 -12.63 13.35
CA GLY A 30 9.15 -11.40 12.83
C GLY A 30 8.77 -11.50 11.35
N ARG A 31 8.04 -10.51 10.83
CA ARG A 31 7.61 -10.47 9.42
C ARG A 31 8.82 -10.34 8.48
N ASP A 32 9.44 -11.44 8.11
CA ASP A 32 10.60 -11.50 7.22
C ASP A 32 10.25 -10.97 5.82
N GLU A 33 10.75 -9.78 5.49
CA GLU A 33 10.51 -9.08 4.23
C GLU A 33 11.29 -9.68 3.05
N LEU A 34 12.40 -10.37 3.32
CA LEU A 34 13.17 -11.07 2.29
C LEU A 34 12.47 -12.36 1.87
N ARG A 35 11.95 -13.09 2.85
CA ARG A 35 11.27 -14.38 2.63
C ARG A 35 9.86 -14.20 2.08
N TRP A 36 9.10 -13.23 2.61
CA TRP A 36 7.74 -12.92 2.16
C TRP A 36 7.62 -11.45 1.82
N PRO A 37 7.93 -11.05 0.58
CA PRO A 37 7.81 -9.66 0.16
C PRO A 37 6.35 -9.20 0.27
N GLU A 38 6.16 -7.90 0.51
CA GLU A 38 4.83 -7.30 0.53
C GLU A 38 4.11 -7.53 -0.80
N GLN A 39 2.97 -8.20 -0.76
CA GLN A 39 2.11 -8.37 -1.93
C GLN A 39 1.13 -7.22 -2.02
N ARG A 40 1.36 -6.34 -3.00
CA ARG A 40 0.49 -5.20 -3.31
C ARG A 40 -0.57 -5.66 -4.31
N ASP A 41 -1.83 -5.60 -3.90
CA ASP A 41 -2.96 -5.94 -4.76
C ASP A 41 -3.39 -4.73 -5.61
N ALA A 42 -3.30 -3.52 -5.06
CA ALA A 42 -3.68 -2.30 -5.76
C ALA A 42 -2.84 -1.08 -5.34
N GLU A 43 -2.64 -0.17 -6.28
CA GLU A 43 -1.99 1.12 -6.07
C GLU A 43 -2.80 2.22 -6.79
N HIS A 44 -3.10 3.30 -6.07
CA HIS A 44 -3.83 4.44 -6.60
C HIS A 44 -3.05 5.72 -6.37
N THR A 45 -2.83 6.50 -7.42
CA THR A 45 -2.08 7.76 -7.35
C THR A 45 -3.02 8.94 -7.51
N THR A 46 -2.83 9.97 -6.69
CA THR A 46 -3.57 11.23 -6.73
C THR A 46 -2.65 12.40 -6.42
N GLU A 47 -3.01 13.59 -6.91
CA GLU A 47 -2.25 14.83 -6.68
C GLU A 47 -2.69 15.54 -5.40
N SER A 48 -3.80 15.11 -4.77
CA SER A 48 -4.36 15.71 -3.56
C SER A 48 -4.33 14.76 -2.36
N ARG A 49 -3.92 15.29 -1.20
CA ARG A 49 -3.93 14.57 0.07
C ARG A 49 -5.34 14.15 0.48
N ASP A 50 -6.31 15.08 0.41
CA ASP A 50 -7.70 14.82 0.80
C ASP A 50 -8.32 13.70 -0.05
N ALA A 51 -7.98 13.65 -1.33
CA ALA A 51 -8.42 12.57 -2.22
C ALA A 51 -7.79 11.22 -1.82
N ALA A 52 -6.53 11.22 -1.40
CA ALA A 52 -5.85 10.02 -0.92
C ALA A 52 -6.46 9.53 0.40
N ASP A 53 -6.70 10.44 1.35
CA ASP A 53 -7.29 10.13 2.66
C ASP A 53 -8.74 9.64 2.51
N SER A 54 -9.53 10.28 1.64
CA SER A 54 -10.90 9.83 1.32
C SER A 54 -10.93 8.45 0.68
N LEU A 55 -9.99 8.16 -0.22
CA LEU A 55 -9.86 6.83 -0.82
C LEU A 55 -9.41 5.80 0.22
N ALA A 56 -8.42 6.13 1.06
CA ALA A 56 -7.92 5.25 2.11
C ALA A 56 -9.01 4.92 3.14
N GLY A 57 -9.84 5.90 3.52
CA GLY A 57 -10.99 5.69 4.40
C GLY A 57 -11.98 4.68 3.82
N ARG A 58 -12.36 4.85 2.54
CA ARG A 58 -13.25 3.90 1.85
C ARG A 58 -12.66 2.49 1.75
N LEU A 59 -11.37 2.37 1.42
CA LEU A 59 -10.69 1.08 1.32
C LEU A 59 -10.53 0.40 2.68
N THR A 60 -10.31 1.18 3.74
CA THR A 60 -10.20 0.68 5.12
C THR A 60 -11.52 0.11 5.63
N ALA A 61 -12.65 0.63 5.14
CA ALA A 61 -13.98 0.09 5.44
C ALA A 61 -14.28 -1.25 4.73
N GLY A 62 -13.41 -1.72 3.82
CA GLY A 62 -13.60 -3.00 3.14
C GLY A 62 -13.37 -4.22 4.04
N ASP A 63 -14.14 -5.29 3.81
CA ASP A 63 -14.11 -6.53 4.61
C ASP A 63 -12.70 -7.13 4.77
N GLY A 64 -11.88 -7.09 3.72
CA GLY A 64 -10.51 -7.62 3.78
C GLY A 64 -9.63 -6.88 4.79
N VAL A 65 -9.82 -5.56 4.96
CA VAL A 65 -9.07 -4.78 5.96
C VAL A 65 -9.63 -5.01 7.36
N GLN A 66 -10.96 -5.04 7.51
CA GLN A 66 -11.64 -5.31 8.77
C GLN A 66 -11.31 -6.70 9.34
N ARG A 67 -11.14 -7.70 8.48
CA ARG A 67 -10.71 -9.06 8.84
C ARG A 67 -9.20 -9.20 9.03
N GLY A 68 -8.44 -8.11 8.92
CA GLY A 68 -6.98 -8.12 9.07
C GLY A 68 -6.25 -8.86 7.94
N GLN A 69 -6.89 -9.07 6.80
CA GLN A 69 -6.31 -9.74 5.62
C GLN A 69 -5.58 -8.74 4.71
N HIS A 70 -6.03 -7.49 4.67
CA HIS A 70 -5.46 -6.41 3.88
C HIS A 70 -5.06 -5.22 4.77
N ARG A 71 -4.10 -4.43 4.29
CA ARG A 71 -3.63 -3.19 4.89
C ARG A 71 -3.63 -2.10 3.84
N VAL A 72 -4.07 -0.92 4.24
CA VAL A 72 -4.01 0.30 3.42
C VAL A 72 -2.86 1.17 3.92
N LYS A 73 -2.04 1.70 3.02
CA LYS A 73 -0.97 2.66 3.30
C LYS A 73 -1.14 3.88 2.40
N VAL A 74 -0.96 5.07 2.97
CA VAL A 74 -0.88 6.32 2.22
C VAL A 74 0.57 6.79 2.23
N LEU A 75 1.13 7.06 1.06
CA LEU A 75 2.52 7.46 0.85
C LEU A 75 2.54 8.79 0.09
N PHE A 76 3.50 9.64 0.38
CA PHE A 76 3.76 10.84 -0.41
C PHE A 76 5.10 10.69 -1.14
N THR A 77 5.09 10.97 -2.44
CA THR A 77 6.26 10.90 -3.32
C THR A 77 6.63 12.31 -3.81
N GLY A 78 6.82 13.23 -2.87
CA GLY A 78 7.45 14.52 -3.09
C GLY A 78 8.84 14.57 -2.45
N HIS A 79 9.71 15.42 -2.97
CA HIS A 79 11.09 15.63 -2.49
C HIS A 79 11.22 16.96 -1.77
#